data_AF-A0A1E4IKH9-F1
#
_entry.id   AF-A0A1E4IKH9-F1
#
_cell.length_a   1.000
_cell.length_b   1.000
_cell.length_c   1.000
_cell.angle_alpha   90.00
_cell.angle_beta   90.00
_cell.angle_gamma   90.00
#
_symmetry.space_group_name_H-M   'P 1'
#
loop_
_entity.id
_entity.type
_entity.pdbx_description
1 polymer ?
#
loop_
_entity_poly.entity_id
_entity_poly.type
_entity_poly.pdbx_seq_one_letter_code
_entity_poly.pdbx_strand_id
1 'polypeptide(L)'
;MSSSRNQAGATLRAYKALAALATLGALTTLGGCAVEWQNRQAAKELAEQAKPPGSLYAGWRVFQERCAGCHGADATGTRGAPDLLAHMREMGQRRFVSLVLQRYDWPASIAGGRGDGPAREALLTEIEQRRAGGLTMPAWQGEPTVQAHIVDLYAWLSARAQGTQGPGRPPS
;
A
#
# COMPACT_ATOMS: atom_id res chain seq x y z
N MET A 1 -58.01 -47.44 26.44
CA MET A 1 -57.02 -46.63 27.18
C MET A 1 -55.60 -46.59 26.54
N SER A 2 -55.31 -47.26 25.42
CA SER A 2 -53.96 -47.20 24.77
C SER A 2 -53.67 -45.97 23.89
N SER A 3 -54.69 -45.28 23.38
CA SER A 3 -54.51 -44.18 22.40
C SER A 3 -53.84 -42.92 22.99
N SER A 4 -54.04 -42.64 24.28
CA SER A 4 -53.51 -41.45 24.94
C SER A 4 -51.99 -41.52 25.18
N ARG A 5 -51.42 -42.71 25.42
CA ARG A 5 -49.96 -42.88 25.58
C ARG A 5 -49.17 -42.64 24.29
N ASN A 6 -49.74 -43.02 23.14
CA ASN A 6 -49.09 -42.80 21.84
C ASN A 6 -49.07 -41.32 21.43
N GLN A 7 -50.11 -40.57 21.80
CA GLN A 7 -50.20 -39.14 21.48
C GLN A 7 -49.21 -38.30 22.29
N ALA A 8 -48.99 -38.64 23.57
CA ALA A 8 -47.96 -38.03 24.41
C ALA A 8 -46.52 -38.36 23.96
N GLY A 9 -46.29 -39.56 23.42
CA GLY A 9 -44.99 -39.94 22.85
C GLY A 9 -44.65 -39.20 21.55
N ALA A 10 -45.65 -38.93 20.72
CA ALA A 10 -45.48 -38.19 19.46
C ALA A 10 -45.18 -36.70 19.69
N THR A 11 -45.86 -36.05 20.64
CA THR A 11 -45.62 -34.64 21.00
C THR A 11 -44.25 -34.44 21.63
N LEU A 12 -43.79 -35.38 22.48
CA LEU A 12 -42.46 -35.33 23.09
C LEU A 12 -41.33 -35.48 22.05
N ARG A 13 -41.53 -36.33 21.02
CA ARG A 13 -40.58 -36.47 19.91
C ARG A 13 -40.53 -35.22 19.03
N ALA A 14 -41.68 -34.61 18.74
CA ALA A 14 -41.75 -33.36 17.99
C ALA A 14 -41.06 -32.20 18.74
N TYR A 15 -41.27 -32.09 20.05
CA TYR A 15 -40.58 -31.09 20.89
C TYR A 15 -39.07 -31.28 20.90
N LYS A 16 -38.59 -32.52 21.02
CA LYS A 16 -37.16 -32.84 20.95
C LYS A 16 -36.54 -32.50 19.60
N ALA A 17 -37.25 -32.77 18.50
CA ALA A 17 -36.79 -32.44 17.15
C ALA A 17 -36.73 -30.93 16.91
N LEU A 18 -37.75 -30.18 17.35
CA LEU A 18 -37.77 -28.72 17.26
C LEU A 18 -36.70 -28.08 18.14
N ALA A 19 -36.49 -28.58 19.36
CA ALA A 19 -35.41 -28.14 20.24
C ALA A 19 -34.04 -28.40 19.62
N ALA A 20 -33.83 -29.56 19.00
CA ALA A 20 -32.57 -29.90 18.32
C ALA A 20 -32.29 -29.04 17.07
N LEU A 21 -33.32 -28.70 16.29
CA LEU A 21 -33.20 -27.79 15.15
C LEU A 21 -32.92 -26.35 15.61
N ALA A 22 -33.56 -25.90 16.68
CA ALA A 22 -33.32 -24.59 17.26
C ALA A 22 -31.89 -24.44 17.81
N THR A 23 -31.35 -25.47 18.47
CA THR A 23 -29.97 -25.46 18.96
C THR A 23 -28.95 -25.48 17.82
N LEU A 24 -29.15 -26.30 16.77
CA LEU A 24 -28.31 -26.30 15.57
C LEU A 24 -28.31 -24.94 14.86
N GLY A 25 -29.49 -24.32 14.69
CA GLY A 25 -29.61 -22.99 14.11
C GLY A 25 -28.84 -21.93 14.89
N ALA A 26 -28.98 -21.92 16.23
CA ALA A 26 -28.25 -20.99 17.10
C ALA A 26 -26.73 -21.20 17.07
N LEU A 27 -26.25 -22.45 16.97
CA LEU A 27 -24.83 -22.77 16.84
C LEU A 27 -24.22 -22.24 15.54
N THR A 28 -24.94 -22.36 14.42
CA THR A 28 -24.44 -21.89 13.12
C THR A 28 -24.35 -20.36 13.02
N THR A 29 -25.33 -19.62 13.55
CA THR A 29 -25.32 -18.15 13.53
C THR A 29 -24.26 -17.57 14.48
N LEU A 30 -24.09 -18.15 15.67
CA LEU A 30 -23.03 -17.74 16.60
C LEU A 30 -21.62 -18.06 16.05
N GLY A 31 -21.45 -19.20 15.38
CA GLY A 31 -20.20 -19.55 14.70
C GLY A 31 -19.83 -18.57 13.58
N GLY A 32 -20.81 -18.13 12.78
CA GLY A 32 -20.61 -17.12 11.73
C GLY A 32 -20.10 -15.78 12.28
N CYS A 33 -20.73 -15.26 13.34
CA CYS A 33 -20.31 -14.01 13.98
C CYS A 33 -18.88 -14.08 14.53
N ALA A 34 -18.49 -15.22 15.13
CA ALA A 34 -17.14 -15.40 15.66
C ALA A 34 -16.08 -15.37 14.54
N VAL A 35 -16.35 -16.06 13.43
CA VAL A 35 -15.44 -16.08 12.27
C VAL A 35 -15.31 -14.71 11.62
N GLU A 36 -16.42 -13.99 11.41
CA GLU A 36 -16.38 -12.63 10.84
C GLU A 36 -15.60 -11.65 11.73
N TRP A 37 -15.82 -11.70 13.05
CA TRP A 37 -15.12 -10.84 13.98
C TRP A 37 -13.62 -11.14 14.01
N GLN A 38 -13.25 -12.42 14.08
CA GLN A 38 -11.86 -12.84 14.12
C GLN A 38 -11.13 -12.49 12.82
N ASN A 39 -11.78 -12.65 11.66
CA ASN A 39 -11.26 -12.21 10.36
C ASN A 39 -11.03 -10.70 10.30
N ARG A 40 -11.96 -9.89 10.83
CA ARG A 40 -11.79 -8.42 10.87
C ARG A 40 -10.65 -7.99 11.80
N GLN A 41 -10.46 -8.65 12.95
CA GLN A 41 -9.36 -8.33 13.84
C GLN A 41 -8.01 -8.70 13.24
N ALA A 42 -7.89 -9.90 12.67
CA ALA A 42 -6.67 -10.32 11.98
C ALA A 42 -6.32 -9.38 10.80
N ALA A 43 -7.32 -8.94 10.03
CA ALA A 43 -7.11 -7.97 8.95
C ALA A 43 -6.61 -6.61 9.47
N LYS A 44 -7.14 -6.12 10.60
CA LYS A 44 -6.67 -4.87 11.23
C LYS A 44 -5.24 -5.01 11.73
N GLU A 45 -4.93 -6.12 12.40
CA GLU A 45 -3.60 -6.36 12.94
C GLU A 45 -2.55 -6.45 11.82
N LEU A 46 -2.87 -7.16 10.73
CA LEU A 46 -2.02 -7.18 9.54
C LEU A 46 -1.87 -5.79 8.90
N ALA A 47 -2.94 -4.99 8.84
CA ALA A 47 -2.88 -3.63 8.30
C ALA A 47 -2.03 -2.69 9.18
N GLU A 48 -2.11 -2.82 10.50
CA GLU A 48 -1.26 -2.08 11.45
C GLU A 48 0.21 -2.48 11.30
N GLN A 49 0.49 -3.78 11.20
CA GLN A 49 1.85 -4.30 10.97
C GLN A 49 2.40 -3.92 9.59
N ALA A 50 1.53 -3.76 8.58
CA ALA A 50 1.90 -3.36 7.23
C ALA A 50 2.14 -1.85 7.07
N LYS A 51 1.86 -1.03 8.09
CA LYS A 51 2.21 0.39 8.06
C LYS A 51 3.73 0.51 7.89
N PRO A 52 4.20 1.33 6.94
CA PRO A 52 5.63 1.52 6.75
C PRO A 52 6.27 1.94 8.07
N PRO A 53 7.43 1.36 8.44
CA PRO A 53 8.22 1.91 9.52
C PRO A 53 8.60 3.36 9.17
N GLY A 54 8.72 4.23 10.19
CA GLY A 54 9.16 5.62 10.02
C GLY A 54 8.23 6.67 10.61
N SER A 55 8.74 7.88 10.79
CA SER A 55 8.01 9.04 11.30
C SER A 55 7.46 9.88 10.15
N LEU A 56 6.13 10.07 10.13
CA LEU A 56 5.46 10.95 9.16
C LEU A 56 6.00 12.38 9.24
N TYR A 57 6.22 12.90 10.45
CA TYR A 57 6.72 14.25 10.67
C TYR A 57 8.18 14.40 10.20
N ALA A 58 9.06 13.44 10.54
CA ALA A 58 10.45 13.49 10.08
C ALA A 58 10.54 13.42 8.55
N GLY A 59 9.74 12.53 7.94
CA GLY A 59 9.66 12.37 6.49
C GLY A 59 9.18 13.64 5.80
N TRP A 60 8.08 14.23 6.30
CA TRP A 60 7.59 15.52 5.82
C TRP A 60 8.65 16.61 5.88
N ARG A 61 9.33 16.76 7.03
CA ARG A 61 10.35 17.81 7.21
C ARG A 61 11.47 17.68 6.18
N VAL A 62 12.04 16.49 6.02
CA VAL A 62 13.11 16.26 5.03
C VAL A 62 12.60 16.46 3.61
N PHE A 63 11.36 16.06 3.32
CA PHE A 63 10.75 16.28 2.01
C PHE A 63 10.62 17.77 1.68
N GLN A 64 10.17 18.59 2.64
CA GLN A 64 10.09 20.05 2.46
C GLN A 64 11.46 20.66 2.16
N GLU A 65 12.50 20.19 2.85
CA GLU A 65 13.86 20.71 2.73
C GLU A 65 14.56 20.28 1.43
N ARG A 66 14.30 19.06 0.94
CA ARG A 66 15.11 18.42 -0.11
C ARG A 66 14.37 18.14 -1.42
N CYS A 67 13.04 18.00 -1.39
CA CYS A 67 12.28 17.45 -2.51
C CYS A 67 11.17 18.39 -3.02
N ALA A 68 10.55 19.16 -2.12
CA ALA A 68 9.38 19.99 -2.41
C ALA A 68 9.64 21.07 -3.49
N GLY A 69 10.88 21.53 -3.64
CA GLY A 69 11.23 22.53 -4.65
C GLY A 69 10.94 22.08 -6.09
N CYS A 70 11.02 20.77 -6.37
CA CYS A 70 10.68 20.21 -7.68
C CYS A 70 9.31 19.52 -7.67
N HIS A 71 9.02 18.70 -6.66
CA HIS A 71 7.82 17.86 -6.60
C HIS A 71 6.60 18.54 -5.95
N GLY A 72 6.72 19.82 -5.59
CA GLY A 72 5.69 20.57 -4.88
C GLY A 72 5.65 20.24 -3.39
N ALA A 73 5.18 21.18 -2.56
CA ALA A 73 5.07 21.01 -1.11
C ALA A 73 4.17 19.84 -0.69
N ASP A 74 3.26 19.45 -1.58
CA ASP A 74 2.30 18.36 -1.35
C ASP A 74 2.64 17.09 -2.12
N ALA A 75 3.83 17.01 -2.73
CA ALA A 75 4.30 15.90 -3.54
C ALA A 75 3.43 15.59 -4.78
N THR A 76 2.54 16.52 -5.16
CA THR A 76 1.63 16.42 -6.31
C THR A 76 2.25 16.84 -7.64
N GLY A 77 3.56 17.10 -7.65
CA GLY A 77 4.31 17.47 -8.84
C GLY A 77 4.21 18.95 -9.22
N THR A 78 4.93 19.30 -10.26
CA THR A 78 4.93 20.63 -10.90
C THR A 78 4.95 20.46 -12.42
N ARG A 79 5.00 21.55 -13.17
CA ARG A 79 5.16 21.48 -14.64
C ARG A 79 6.46 20.76 -15.05
N GLY A 80 7.49 20.77 -14.20
CA GLY A 80 8.81 20.22 -14.49
C GLY A 80 9.16 18.93 -13.75
N ALA A 81 8.29 18.42 -12.89
CA ALA A 81 8.52 17.19 -12.12
C ALA A 81 7.22 16.44 -11.84
N PRO A 82 7.23 15.09 -11.77
CA PRO A 82 6.03 14.27 -11.66
C PRO A 82 5.34 14.39 -10.30
N ASP A 83 4.05 14.05 -10.31
CA ASP A 83 3.26 13.71 -9.11
C ASP A 83 3.80 12.41 -8.50
N LEU A 84 4.38 12.52 -7.31
CA LEU A 84 4.93 11.36 -6.61
C LEU A 84 3.83 10.48 -6.03
N LEU A 85 2.66 11.03 -5.69
CA LEU A 85 1.59 10.27 -5.06
C LEU A 85 1.02 9.21 -5.99
N ALA A 86 0.94 9.50 -7.30
CA ALA A 86 0.57 8.51 -8.31
C ALA A 86 1.52 7.31 -8.31
N HIS A 87 2.83 7.57 -8.36
CA HIS A 87 3.85 6.50 -8.37
C HIS A 87 3.93 5.72 -7.05
N MET A 88 3.73 6.39 -5.92
CA MET A 88 3.82 5.76 -4.59
C MET A 88 2.68 4.78 -4.30
N ARG A 89 1.55 4.84 -5.03
CA ARG A 89 0.49 3.82 -4.94
C ARG A 89 0.93 2.47 -5.49
N GLU A 90 1.83 2.49 -6.46
CA GLU A 90 2.32 1.30 -7.16
C GLU A 90 3.68 0.85 -6.61
N MET A 91 4.45 1.80 -6.05
CA MET A 91 5.84 1.60 -5.67
C MET A 91 6.00 1.16 -4.20
N GLY A 92 6.62 0.00 -3.99
CA GLY A 92 7.05 -0.45 -2.67
C GLY A 92 8.36 0.20 -2.18
N GLN A 93 8.60 0.14 -0.87
CA GLN A 93 9.73 0.77 -0.18
C GLN A 93 11.10 0.50 -0.80
N ARG A 94 11.40 -0.75 -1.16
CA ARG A 94 12.70 -1.09 -1.77
C ARG A 94 12.93 -0.36 -3.08
N ARG A 95 11.92 -0.29 -3.94
CA ARG A 95 12.01 0.40 -5.23
C ARG A 95 12.20 1.91 -5.02
N PHE A 96 11.49 2.49 -4.06
CA PHE A 96 11.66 3.89 -3.67
C PHE A 96 13.10 4.19 -3.23
N VAL A 97 13.63 3.42 -2.28
CA VAL A 97 15.00 3.59 -1.75
C VAL A 97 16.03 3.50 -2.87
N SER A 98 15.92 2.52 -3.77
CA SER A 98 16.83 2.37 -4.91
C SER A 98 16.76 3.54 -5.88
N LEU A 99 15.58 4.09 -6.14
CA LEU A 99 15.40 5.24 -7.04
C LEU A 99 15.95 6.53 -6.43
N VAL A 100 15.70 6.77 -5.14
CA VAL A 100 16.10 8.03 -4.48
C VAL A 100 17.59 8.03 -4.15
N LEU A 101 18.12 6.96 -3.56
CA LEU A 101 19.51 6.94 -3.14
C LEU A 101 20.44 6.69 -4.32
N GLN A 102 20.22 5.61 -5.04
CA GLN A 102 21.21 5.15 -6.03
C GLN A 102 20.87 5.60 -7.44
N ARG A 103 19.65 6.10 -7.65
CA ARG A 103 19.10 6.35 -8.98
C ARG A 103 19.37 5.13 -9.87
N TYR A 104 19.08 3.91 -9.38
CA TYR A 104 19.34 2.68 -10.14
C TYR A 104 18.41 2.61 -11.38
N ASP A 105 18.93 3.25 -12.43
CA ASP A 105 18.97 3.10 -13.88
C ASP A 105 17.69 2.70 -14.63
N TRP A 106 17.03 3.70 -15.20
CA TRP A 106 15.90 3.51 -16.12
C TRP A 106 16.24 3.08 -17.58
N PRO A 107 17.48 3.07 -18.13
CA PRO A 107 17.65 2.58 -19.49
C PRO A 107 18.12 1.11 -19.63
N ALA A 108 18.64 0.46 -18.59
CA ALA A 108 19.30 -0.85 -18.75
C ALA A 108 18.41 -2.08 -18.44
N SER A 109 17.43 -1.94 -17.54
CA SER A 109 16.60 -3.07 -17.08
C SER A 109 15.36 -3.37 -17.96
N ILE A 110 15.02 -2.50 -18.92
CA ILE A 110 14.03 -2.76 -19.97
C ILE A 110 14.68 -3.23 -21.28
N ALA A 111 15.99 -3.06 -21.44
CA ALA A 111 16.73 -3.48 -22.63
C ALA A 111 17.08 -4.98 -22.67
N GLY A 112 16.42 -5.80 -21.83
CA GLY A 112 16.44 -7.25 -21.94
C GLY A 112 15.44 -7.72 -22.99
N GLY A 113 15.78 -7.57 -24.27
CA GLY A 113 14.92 -8.06 -25.35
C GLY A 113 15.54 -7.85 -26.73
N ARG A 114 16.20 -8.88 -27.25
CA ARG A 114 16.63 -9.10 -28.64
C ARG A 114 15.89 -8.21 -29.68
N GLY A 115 16.59 -7.28 -30.33
CA GLY A 115 16.08 -6.48 -31.45
C GLY A 115 17.00 -5.31 -31.90
N ASP A 116 17.70 -5.54 -33.02
CA ASP A 116 18.17 -4.65 -34.10
C ASP A 116 18.89 -3.30 -33.80
N GLY A 117 20.06 -3.15 -34.44
CA GLY A 117 20.91 -1.95 -34.45
C GLY A 117 20.22 -0.60 -34.73
N PRO A 118 19.28 -0.45 -35.68
CA PRO A 118 18.67 0.86 -35.95
C PRO A 118 17.79 1.39 -34.81
N ALA A 119 17.14 0.53 -34.03
CA ALA A 119 16.38 0.95 -32.86
C ALA A 119 17.30 1.40 -31.72
N ARG A 120 18.46 0.74 -31.59
CA ARG A 120 19.53 1.16 -30.69
C ARG A 120 20.14 2.50 -31.12
N GLU A 121 20.40 2.70 -32.41
CA GLU A 121 20.94 3.96 -32.97
C GLU A 121 19.96 5.13 -32.78
N ALA A 122 18.67 4.89 -32.98
CA ALA A 122 17.61 5.88 -32.73
C ALA A 122 17.54 6.25 -31.23
N LEU A 123 17.61 5.25 -30.34
CA LEU A 123 17.66 5.48 -28.90
C LEU A 123 18.94 6.23 -28.48
N LEU A 124 20.08 5.93 -29.09
CA LEU A 124 21.34 6.63 -28.86
C LEU A 124 21.27 8.08 -29.35
N THR A 125 20.66 8.31 -30.51
CA THR A 125 20.44 9.66 -31.06
C THR A 125 19.50 10.47 -30.18
N GLU A 126 18.46 9.87 -29.60
CA GLU A 126 17.56 10.53 -28.62
C GLU A 126 18.31 10.95 -27.34
N ILE A 127 19.18 10.07 -26.83
CA ILE A 127 20.02 10.32 -25.65
C ILE A 127 21.05 11.43 -25.95
N GLU A 128 21.67 11.40 -27.13
CA GLU A 128 22.68 12.36 -27.58
C GLU A 128 22.08 13.73 -27.91
N GLN A 129 20.89 13.77 -28.49
CA GLN A 129 20.16 15.00 -28.80
C GLN A 129 19.65 15.74 -27.56
N ARG A 130 19.70 15.15 -26.35
CA ARG A 130 19.15 15.69 -25.10
C ARG A 130 17.91 16.56 -25.34
N ARG A 131 16.95 16.06 -26.11
CA ARG A 131 15.67 16.72 -26.37
C ARG A 131 14.70 16.56 -25.20
N ALA A 132 15.22 16.69 -23.98
CA ALA A 132 14.43 16.81 -22.77
C ALA A 132 15.11 17.84 -21.87
N GLY A 133 14.71 19.10 -22.01
CA GLY A 133 14.98 20.16 -21.03
C GLY A 133 14.22 19.94 -19.71
N GLY A 134 14.20 18.71 -19.20
CA GLY A 134 13.61 18.33 -17.92
C GLY A 134 14.66 18.40 -16.82
N LEU A 135 14.29 18.96 -15.67
CA LEU A 135 15.08 18.88 -14.46
C LEU A 135 15.33 17.40 -14.14
N THR A 136 16.59 16.99 -14.19
CA THR A 136 16.97 15.62 -13.87
C THR A 136 17.02 15.46 -12.36
N MET A 137 16.22 14.53 -11.80
CA MET A 137 16.26 14.24 -10.37
C MET A 137 17.65 13.75 -9.96
N PRO A 138 18.31 14.39 -8.97
CA PRO A 138 19.62 13.98 -8.50
C PRO A 138 19.55 12.66 -7.73
N ALA A 139 20.69 11.97 -7.63
CA ALA A 139 20.84 10.83 -6.73
C ALA A 139 21.26 11.32 -5.33
N TRP A 140 20.73 10.72 -4.26
CA TRP A 140 20.87 11.20 -2.88
C TRP A 140 21.74 10.32 -1.98
N GLN A 141 22.44 9.32 -2.52
CA GLN A 141 23.39 8.47 -1.79
C GLN A 141 24.58 9.21 -1.17
N GLY A 142 24.82 10.48 -1.53
CA GLY A 142 25.84 11.32 -0.92
C GLY A 142 25.32 12.22 0.21
N GLU A 143 24.00 12.34 0.38
CA GLU A 143 23.38 13.29 1.31
C GLU A 143 22.98 12.59 2.62
N PRO A 144 23.64 12.90 3.76
CA PRO A 144 23.42 12.17 5.02
C PRO A 144 21.99 12.29 5.55
N THR A 145 21.38 13.48 5.46
CA THR A 145 20.02 13.72 5.96
C THR A 145 18.99 12.89 5.20
N VAL A 146 19.14 12.77 3.87
CA VAL A 146 18.21 11.98 3.05
C VAL A 146 18.40 10.49 3.32
N GLN A 147 19.63 10.01 3.48
CA GLN A 147 19.90 8.61 3.81
C GLN A 147 19.34 8.22 5.18
N ALA A 148 19.59 9.03 6.20
CA ALA A 148 19.13 8.77 7.56
C ALA A 148 17.59 8.71 7.64
N HIS A 149 16.91 9.50 6.81
CA HIS A 149 15.46 9.63 6.80
C HIS A 149 14.78 8.98 5.59
N ILE A 150 15.46 8.08 4.87
CA ILE A 150 14.90 7.50 3.63
C ILE A 150 13.62 6.70 3.90
N VAL A 151 13.56 6.05 5.07
CA VAL A 151 12.41 5.28 5.53
C VAL A 151 11.27 6.21 5.96
N ASP A 152 11.59 7.32 6.63
CA ASP A 152 10.61 8.33 7.02
C ASP A 152 9.98 9.03 5.79
N LEU A 153 10.80 9.33 4.77
CA LEU A 153 10.36 9.86 3.48
C LEU A 153 9.35 8.93 2.81
N TYR A 154 9.67 7.62 2.77
CA TYR A 154 8.74 6.62 2.25
C TYR A 154 7.44 6.57 3.06
N ALA A 155 7.53 6.59 4.39
CA ALA A 155 6.36 6.54 5.27
C ALA A 155 5.39 7.70 5.01
N TRP A 156 5.90 8.93 4.95
CA TRP A 156 5.08 10.11 4.69
C TRP A 156 4.47 10.10 3.28
N LEU A 157 5.27 9.84 2.25
CA LEU A 157 4.79 9.79 0.86
C LEU A 157 3.76 8.67 0.63
N SER A 158 3.97 7.51 1.24
CA SER A 158 3.04 6.39 1.14
C SER A 158 1.72 6.69 1.84
N ALA A 159 1.76 7.28 3.05
CA ALA A 159 0.55 7.71 3.76
C ALA A 159 -0.24 8.78 2.97
N ARG A 160 0.45 9.72 2.32
CA ARG A 160 -0.16 10.70 1.41
C ARG A 160 -0.82 10.02 0.20
N ALA A 161 -0.12 9.09 -0.43
CA ALA A 161 -0.61 8.38 -1.61
C ALA A 161 -1.85 7.50 -1.32
N GLN A 162 -1.90 6.91 -0.12
CA GLN A 162 -3.01 6.12 0.39
C GLN A 162 -4.17 6.96 0.94
N GLY A 163 -3.98 8.28 1.09
CA GLY A 163 -4.98 9.19 1.64
C GLY A 163 -5.16 9.11 3.16
N THR A 164 -4.28 8.38 3.88
CA THR A 164 -4.28 8.32 5.34
C THR A 164 -3.61 9.56 5.96
N GLN A 165 -2.81 10.28 5.17
CA GLN A 165 -2.26 11.59 5.51
C GLN A 165 -2.75 12.65 4.50
N GLY A 166 -3.30 13.76 5.00
CA GLY A 166 -3.70 14.92 4.20
C GLY A 166 -2.54 15.85 3.82
N PRO A 167 -2.81 16.91 3.02
CA PRO A 167 -1.83 17.92 2.66
C PRO A 167 -1.27 18.70 3.87
N GLY A 168 -0.09 19.28 3.68
CA GLY A 168 0.59 20.05 4.72
C GLY A 168 1.28 19.23 5.81
N ARG A 169 1.49 19.86 6.96
CA ARG A 169 2.30 19.34 8.08
C ARG A 169 1.57 18.22 8.84
N PRO A 170 2.18 17.02 8.99
CA PRO A 170 1.65 15.96 9.83
C PRO A 170 1.62 16.35 11.32
N PRO A 171 0.70 15.76 12.11
CA PRO A 171 0.76 15.86 13.57
C PRO A 171 2.08 15.26 14.09
N SER A 172 2.65 15.89 15.11
CA SER A 172 3.89 15.48 15.78
C SER A 172 3.72 14.21 16.61
#